data_AF-A0A485LEG5-F1
#
_entry.id   AF-A0A485LEG5-F1
#
_cell.length_a   1.000
_cell.length_b   1.000
_cell.length_c   1.000
_cell.angle_alpha   90.00
_cell.angle_beta   90.00
_cell.angle_gamma   90.00
#
_symmetry.space_group_name_H-M   'P 1'
#
loop_
_entity.id
_entity.type
_entity.pdbx_description
1 polymer ?
#
loop_
_entity_poly.entity_id
_entity_poly.type
_entity_poly.pdbx_seq_one_letter_code
_entity_poly.pdbx_strand_id
1 'polypeptide(L)'
;MAYLEAHLMTQLNANKVVFSLLDIANDKTVLDTEDPRLPFRIKGIADVLLVKSNVTNLIPMAGICIAIDLKKNVEKHHINQAIGQLVCASINAPLGCYPMSLLTDLNGTWHFCYFSDKSVLTQVIFKYPKNAIDFIKAAIVDQPERAIFPLSYFPEPFKKMRVDDFLLRPVDGHAAELMENYELMADELEPEFLMARRMEYAQHLVQSIPMYAHMYA
;
A
#
# COMPACT_ATOMS: atom_id res chain seq x y z
N MET A 1 -5.83 20.86 -3.08
CA MET A 1 -4.51 21.10 -2.44
C MET A 1 -4.56 22.10 -1.28
N ALA A 2 -4.86 23.39 -1.50
CA ALA A 2 -4.74 24.45 -0.49
C ALA A 2 -5.39 24.16 0.89
N TYR A 3 -6.58 23.56 0.92
CA TYR A 3 -7.24 23.19 2.19
C TYR A 3 -6.40 22.21 3.03
N LEU A 4 -5.85 21.16 2.38
CA LEU A 4 -5.04 20.16 3.07
C LEU A 4 -3.72 20.78 3.56
N GLU A 5 -3.10 21.66 2.79
CA GLU A 5 -1.92 22.39 3.27
C GLU A 5 -2.23 23.23 4.51
N ALA A 6 -3.28 24.05 4.44
CA ALA A 6 -3.63 24.97 5.52
C ALA A 6 -4.08 24.23 6.80
N HIS A 7 -4.84 23.14 6.67
CA HIS A 7 -5.49 22.50 7.82
C HIS A 7 -4.84 21.19 8.25
N LEU A 8 -4.25 20.41 7.34
CA LEU A 8 -3.56 19.16 7.67
C LEU A 8 -2.06 19.42 7.92
N MET A 9 -1.34 20.01 6.95
CA MET A 9 0.12 20.14 7.05
C MET A 9 0.58 21.05 8.18
N THR A 10 -0.12 22.17 8.41
CA THR A 10 0.13 23.04 9.57
C THR A 10 0.12 22.27 10.89
N GLN A 11 -0.75 21.26 11.01
CA GLN A 11 -0.88 20.46 12.22
C GLN A 11 0.12 19.30 12.28
N LEU A 12 0.53 18.74 11.14
CA LEU A 12 1.52 17.67 11.09
C LEU A 12 2.95 18.17 11.33
N ASN A 13 3.31 19.34 10.79
CA ASN A 13 4.65 19.92 10.89
C ASN A 13 5.03 20.37 12.30
N ALA A 14 4.07 20.46 13.23
CA ALA A 14 4.34 20.72 14.64
C ALA A 14 5.18 19.61 15.31
N ASN A 15 5.20 18.40 14.74
CA ASN A 15 5.75 17.20 15.39
C ASN A 15 7.21 16.85 15.00
N LYS A 16 7.97 17.77 14.37
CA LYS A 16 9.37 17.56 13.91
C LYS A 16 9.61 16.43 12.90
N VAL A 17 8.61 15.61 12.59
CA VAL A 17 8.62 14.64 11.48
C VAL A 17 8.16 15.36 10.22
N VAL A 18 8.96 15.28 9.15
CA VAL A 18 8.66 15.96 7.89
C VAL A 18 7.69 15.09 7.08
N PHE A 19 6.50 15.63 6.85
CA PHE A 19 5.51 15.09 5.92
C PHE A 19 5.43 16.02 4.70
N SER A 20 4.96 15.49 3.58
CA SER A 20 4.67 16.27 2.37
C SER A 20 3.37 15.82 1.76
N LEU A 21 2.71 16.74 1.05
CA LEU A 21 1.59 16.42 0.18
C LEU A 21 2.08 16.53 -1.26
N LEU A 22 1.86 15.47 -2.04
CA LEU A 22 2.19 15.43 -3.45
C LEU A 22 0.90 15.49 -4.26
N ASP A 23 0.75 16.51 -5.09
CA ASP A 23 -0.33 16.58 -6.07
C ASP A 23 0.00 15.66 -7.25
N ILE A 24 -0.80 14.60 -7.40
CA ILE A 24 -0.64 13.59 -8.45
C ILE A 24 -1.90 13.46 -9.31
N ALA A 25 -2.85 14.40 -9.23
CA ALA A 25 -4.12 14.32 -9.95
C ALA A 25 -3.95 14.17 -11.47
N ASN A 26 -2.85 14.69 -12.02
CA ASN A 26 -2.50 14.60 -13.43
C ASN A 26 -1.59 13.40 -13.78
N ASP A 27 -0.96 12.77 -12.79
CA ASP A 27 -0.13 11.58 -12.98
C ASP A 27 -0.89 10.32 -12.53
N LYS A 28 -1.69 9.79 -13.46
CA LYS A 28 -2.52 8.61 -13.22
C LYS A 28 -1.73 7.31 -13.15
N THR A 29 -0.42 7.33 -13.37
CA THR A 29 0.41 6.12 -13.41
C THR A 29 1.03 5.77 -12.06
N VAL A 30 1.03 6.72 -11.11
CA VAL A 30 1.68 6.57 -9.80
C VAL A 30 1.17 5.35 -9.02
N LEU A 31 -0.13 5.06 -9.11
CA LEU A 31 -0.77 3.92 -8.45
C LEU A 31 -1.18 2.82 -9.43
N ASP A 32 -0.65 2.80 -10.66
CA ASP A 32 -0.82 1.62 -11.50
C ASP A 32 -0.08 0.45 -10.87
N THR A 33 -0.76 -0.69 -10.76
CA THR A 33 -0.22 -1.90 -10.14
C THR A 33 -0.45 -3.08 -11.06
N GLU A 34 0.65 -3.75 -11.38
CA GLU A 34 0.68 -5.09 -11.93
C GLU A 34 1.30 -6.00 -10.88
N ASP A 35 0.52 -6.95 -10.39
CA ASP A 35 0.94 -7.84 -9.32
C ASP A 35 0.63 -9.29 -9.73
N PRO A 36 1.62 -10.21 -9.71
CA PRO A 36 1.43 -11.59 -10.15
C PRO A 36 0.41 -12.36 -9.27
N ARG A 37 0.08 -11.88 -8.07
CA ARG A 37 -0.97 -12.45 -7.21
C ARG A 37 -2.38 -12.12 -7.73
N LEU A 38 -2.53 -11.13 -8.60
CA LEU A 38 -3.82 -10.64 -9.06
C LEU A 38 -4.04 -11.05 -10.53
N PRO A 39 -5.21 -11.59 -10.89
CA PRO A 39 -5.48 -12.04 -12.26
C PRO A 39 -5.74 -10.88 -13.25
N PHE A 40 -5.54 -9.63 -12.82
CA PHE A 40 -5.77 -8.43 -13.60
C PHE A 40 -4.87 -7.29 -13.10
N ARG A 41 -4.47 -6.41 -14.03
CA ARG A 41 -3.84 -5.13 -13.69
C ARG A 41 -4.87 -4.19 -13.08
N ILE A 42 -4.47 -3.46 -12.04
CA ILE A 42 -5.29 -2.43 -11.43
C ILE A 42 -4.72 -1.06 -11.81
N LYS A 43 -5.60 -0.18 -12.30
CA LYS A 43 -5.27 1.23 -12.49
C LYS A 43 -5.69 2.02 -11.26
N GLY A 44 -4.75 2.28 -10.36
CA GLY A 44 -4.98 3.14 -9.22
C GLY A 44 -4.93 4.60 -9.66
N ILE A 45 -5.92 5.39 -9.25
CA ILE A 45 -5.95 6.83 -9.47
C ILE A 45 -6.07 7.49 -8.11
N ALA A 46 -5.23 8.44 -7.75
CA ALA A 46 -5.44 9.30 -6.60
C ALA A 46 -5.14 10.74 -6.99
N ASP A 47 -5.67 11.69 -6.23
CA ASP A 47 -5.43 13.11 -6.48
C ASP A 47 -4.23 13.61 -5.69
N VAL A 48 -4.05 13.11 -4.47
CA VAL A 48 -2.99 13.57 -3.56
C VAL A 48 -2.39 12.40 -2.79
N LEU A 49 -1.07 12.42 -2.57
CA LEU A 49 -0.41 11.51 -1.63
C LEU A 49 0.06 12.27 -0.40
N LEU A 50 -0.20 11.72 0.79
CA LEU A 50 0.49 12.11 2.03
C LEU A 50 1.67 11.15 2.24
N VAL A 51 2.87 11.71 2.29
CA VAL A 51 4.12 10.96 2.35
C VAL A 51 5.00 11.44 3.50
N LYS A 52 5.69 10.52 4.16
CA LYS A 52 6.70 10.82 5.17
C LYS A 52 8.06 10.91 4.49
N SER A 53 8.55 12.14 4.31
CA SER A 53 9.85 12.37 3.68
C SER A 53 10.42 13.74 4.03
N ASN A 54 11.75 13.83 4.07
CA ASN A 54 12.53 15.03 4.32
C ASN A 54 13.29 15.53 3.07
N VAL A 55 13.01 14.99 1.89
CA VAL A 55 13.76 15.26 0.65
C VAL A 55 12.91 16.06 -0.35
N THR A 56 13.54 16.86 -1.20
CA THR A 56 12.87 17.71 -2.20
C THR A 56 12.54 17.03 -3.53
N ASN A 57 13.19 15.90 -3.85
CA ASN A 57 12.97 15.12 -5.08
C ASN A 57 12.39 13.74 -4.72
N LEU A 58 11.12 13.69 -4.31
CA LEU A 58 10.49 12.43 -3.93
C LEU A 58 10.18 11.55 -5.14
N ILE A 59 10.51 10.28 -5.01
CA ILE A 59 9.75 9.22 -5.67
C ILE A 59 8.35 9.23 -5.00
N PRO A 60 7.24 9.39 -5.74
CA PRO A 60 5.92 9.66 -5.14
C PRO A 60 5.47 8.65 -4.09
N MET A 61 5.87 7.38 -4.23
CA MET A 61 5.50 6.29 -3.32
C MET A 61 6.47 6.10 -2.16
N ALA A 62 7.62 6.78 -2.16
CA ALA A 62 8.60 6.67 -1.08
C ALA A 62 8.01 7.26 0.22
N GLY A 63 7.80 6.40 1.21
CA GLY A 63 7.23 6.79 2.50
C GLY A 63 5.73 7.07 2.46
N ILE A 64 4.98 6.48 1.50
CA ILE A 64 3.53 6.66 1.41
C ILE A 64 2.82 6.33 2.73
N CYS A 65 1.99 7.27 3.18
CA CYS A 65 1.13 7.12 4.36
C CYS A 65 -0.34 7.02 3.97
N ILE A 66 -0.82 7.92 3.09
CA ILE A 66 -2.22 7.97 2.67
C ILE A 66 -2.32 8.33 1.18
N ALA A 67 -3.05 7.54 0.41
CA ALA A 67 -3.54 7.92 -0.91
C ALA A 67 -4.91 8.60 -0.77
N ILE A 68 -5.05 9.82 -1.29
CA ILE A 68 -6.22 10.67 -1.10
C ILE A 68 -6.92 10.90 -2.44
N ASP A 69 -8.21 10.59 -2.47
CA ASP A 69 -9.11 10.87 -3.59
C ASP A 69 -10.12 11.96 -3.19
N LEU A 70 -10.12 13.04 -3.95
CA LEU A 70 -10.88 14.25 -3.69
C LEU A 70 -12.09 14.30 -4.62
N LYS A 71 -13.29 14.34 -4.03
CA LYS A 71 -14.54 14.44 -4.80
C LYS A 71 -15.26 15.73 -4.46
N LYS A 72 -16.03 16.28 -5.41
CA LYS A 72 -16.98 17.36 -5.08
C LYS A 72 -18.10 16.84 -4.19
N ASN A 73 -18.59 15.64 -4.48
CA ASN A 73 -19.56 14.89 -3.70
C ASN A 73 -19.11 13.43 -3.65
N VAL A 74 -19.15 12.81 -2.47
CA VAL A 74 -18.84 11.39 -2.34
C VAL A 74 -20.06 10.54 -2.68
N GLU A 75 -19.88 9.56 -3.57
CA GLU A 75 -20.93 8.65 -4.03
C GLU A 75 -20.51 7.21 -3.77
N LYS A 76 -21.47 6.28 -3.79
CA LYS A 76 -21.22 4.87 -3.49
C LYS A 76 -20.16 4.23 -4.39
N HIS A 77 -20.15 4.58 -5.68
CA HIS A 77 -19.19 4.01 -6.63
C HIS A 77 -17.75 4.49 -6.38
N HIS A 78 -17.57 5.67 -5.79
CA HIS A 78 -16.25 6.18 -5.40
C HIS A 78 -15.61 5.32 -4.28
N ILE A 79 -16.41 4.66 -3.44
CA ILE A 79 -15.89 3.81 -2.35
C ILE A 79 -15.09 2.63 -2.90
N ASN A 80 -15.63 1.95 -3.93
CA ASN A 80 -14.92 0.82 -4.56
C ASN A 80 -13.61 1.28 -5.22
N GLN A 81 -13.60 2.49 -5.78
CA GLN A 81 -12.38 3.09 -6.32
C GLN A 81 -11.34 3.34 -5.22
N ALA A 82 -11.76 3.86 -4.06
CA ALA A 82 -10.88 4.07 -2.92
C ALA A 82 -10.30 2.76 -2.34
N ILE A 83 -11.08 1.68 -2.35
CA ILE A 83 -10.59 0.35 -1.98
C ILE A 83 -9.54 -0.14 -2.99
N GLY A 84 -9.78 0.04 -4.29
CA GLY A 84 -8.79 -0.27 -5.33
C GLY A 84 -7.51 0.53 -5.18
N GLN A 85 -7.61 1.83 -4.84
CA GLN A 85 -6.46 2.69 -4.53
C GLN A 85 -5.67 2.17 -3.33
N LEU A 86 -6.35 1.73 -2.26
CA LEU A 86 -5.70 1.14 -1.10
C LEU A 86 -4.89 -0.10 -1.50
N VAL A 87 -5.46 -0.99 -2.31
CA VAL A 87 -4.75 -2.18 -2.80
C VAL A 87 -3.50 -1.79 -3.57
N CYS A 88 -3.62 -0.86 -4.53
CA CYS A 88 -2.48 -0.41 -5.34
C CYS A 88 -1.40 0.26 -4.49
N ALA A 89 -1.81 1.20 -3.63
CA ALA A 89 -0.90 1.90 -2.72
C ALA A 89 -0.19 0.90 -1.80
N SER A 90 -0.90 -0.12 -1.32
CA SER A 90 -0.36 -1.13 -0.42
C SER A 90 0.63 -2.07 -1.08
N ILE A 91 0.40 -2.48 -2.33
CA ILE A 91 1.33 -3.31 -3.12
C ILE A 91 2.58 -2.50 -3.49
N ASN A 92 2.39 -1.29 -4.01
CA ASN A 92 3.49 -0.44 -4.49
C ASN A 92 4.29 0.21 -3.36
N ALA A 93 3.81 0.18 -2.11
CA ALA A 93 4.48 0.79 -0.98
C ALA A 93 5.83 0.08 -0.67
N PRO A 94 6.90 0.82 -0.30
CA PRO A 94 8.13 0.22 0.21
C PRO A 94 7.92 -0.58 1.51
N LEU A 95 8.84 -1.49 1.84
CA LEU A 95 8.79 -2.27 3.08
C LEU A 95 8.69 -1.35 4.31
N GLY A 96 7.85 -1.71 5.27
CA GLY A 96 7.61 -0.93 6.48
C GLY A 96 6.67 0.26 6.31
N CYS A 97 6.14 0.51 5.11
CA CYS A 97 5.05 1.47 4.88
C CYS A 97 3.70 0.74 4.90
N TYR A 98 2.76 1.25 5.70
CA TYR A 98 1.41 0.70 5.88
C TYR A 98 0.38 1.77 5.47
N PRO A 99 0.10 1.92 4.17
CA PRO A 99 -0.72 3.00 3.67
C PRO A 99 -2.21 2.80 3.97
N MET A 100 -2.94 3.92 3.97
CA MET A 100 -4.40 3.96 3.97
C MET A 100 -4.90 4.63 2.68
N SER A 101 -6.18 4.46 2.39
CA SER A 101 -6.89 5.32 1.43
C SER A 101 -7.79 6.29 2.18
N LEU A 102 -7.95 7.49 1.62
CA LEU A 102 -8.90 8.49 2.09
C LEU A 102 -9.71 9.01 0.90
N LEU A 103 -11.02 8.79 0.94
CA LEU A 103 -11.98 9.38 0.03
C LEU A 103 -12.69 10.53 0.75
N THR A 104 -12.61 11.74 0.21
CA THR A 104 -13.19 12.90 0.90
C THR A 104 -13.69 13.99 -0.04
N ASP A 105 -14.72 14.72 0.42
CA ASP A 105 -15.17 15.99 -0.15
C ASP A 105 -14.58 17.21 0.56
N LEU A 106 -13.65 17.00 1.50
CA LEU A 106 -13.05 17.99 2.40
C LEU A 106 -14.06 18.71 3.30
N ASN A 107 -15.30 18.25 3.34
CA ASN A 107 -16.39 18.85 4.08
C ASN A 107 -17.02 17.81 5.01
N GLY A 108 -18.10 17.16 4.58
CA GLY A 108 -18.93 16.29 5.39
C GLY A 108 -18.56 14.81 5.31
N THR A 109 -17.66 14.42 4.42
CA THR A 109 -17.30 13.01 4.20
C THR A 109 -15.81 12.81 4.24
N TRP A 110 -15.33 12.06 5.22
CA TRP A 110 -13.94 11.60 5.34
C TRP A 110 -13.96 10.09 5.53
N HIS A 111 -13.86 9.35 4.42
CA HIS A 111 -13.96 7.90 4.41
C HIS A 111 -12.57 7.28 4.28
N PHE A 112 -12.09 6.69 5.36
CA PHE A 112 -10.82 5.99 5.43
C PHE A 112 -11.03 4.50 5.17
N CYS A 113 -10.15 3.90 4.37
CA CYS A 113 -10.04 2.44 4.27
C CYS A 113 -8.60 2.00 4.54
N TYR A 114 -8.43 0.91 5.29
CA TYR A 114 -7.13 0.28 5.57
C TYR A 114 -7.28 -1.22 5.80
N PHE A 115 -6.21 -1.98 5.67
CA PHE A 115 -6.19 -3.39 6.10
C PHE A 115 -5.81 -3.44 7.57
N SER A 116 -6.62 -4.13 8.38
CA SER A 116 -6.34 -4.32 9.81
C SER A 116 -5.46 -5.53 10.07
N ASP A 117 -4.91 -5.63 11.28
CA ASP A 117 -4.19 -6.80 11.82
C ASP A 117 -5.00 -8.11 11.83
N LYS A 118 -6.32 -8.03 11.61
CA LYS A 118 -7.20 -9.18 11.39
C LYS A 118 -7.25 -9.63 9.92
N SER A 119 -6.39 -9.09 9.05
CA SER A 119 -6.37 -9.36 7.61
C SER A 119 -7.71 -9.04 6.91
N VAL A 120 -8.46 -8.05 7.42
CA VAL A 120 -9.72 -7.59 6.83
C VAL A 120 -9.65 -6.12 6.44
N LEU A 121 -10.37 -5.78 5.36
CA LEU A 121 -10.64 -4.40 4.99
C LEU A 121 -11.49 -3.74 6.08
N THR A 122 -10.96 -2.67 6.67
CA THR A 122 -11.65 -1.84 7.65
C THR A 122 -11.94 -0.48 7.06
N GLN A 123 -13.15 0.03 7.33
CA GLN A 123 -13.67 1.29 6.81
C GLN A 123 -14.14 2.16 7.97
N VAL A 124 -13.75 3.43 7.98
CA VAL A 124 -14.11 4.40 9.01
C VAL A 124 -14.55 5.70 8.36
N ILE A 125 -15.70 6.24 8.77
CA ILE A 125 -16.24 7.48 8.21
C ILE A 125 -16.35 8.53 9.31
N PHE A 126 -15.71 9.68 9.08
CA PHE A 126 -15.87 10.87 9.91
C PHE A 126 -16.67 11.94 9.17
N LYS A 127 -17.65 12.54 9.87
CA LYS A 127 -18.41 13.69 9.37
C LYS A 127 -17.77 15.04 9.70
N TYR A 128 -16.93 15.06 10.74
CA TYR A 128 -16.30 16.28 11.24
C TYR A 128 -14.82 16.30 10.83
N PRO A 129 -14.35 17.28 10.04
CA PRO A 129 -12.97 17.37 9.58
C PRO A 129 -11.93 17.29 10.71
N LYS A 130 -12.24 17.87 11.88
CA LYS A 130 -11.35 17.80 13.05
C LYS A 130 -11.05 16.35 13.47
N ASN A 131 -12.09 15.51 13.54
CA ASN A 131 -11.93 14.11 13.93
C ASN A 131 -11.13 13.34 12.87
N ALA A 132 -11.34 13.65 11.59
CA ALA A 132 -10.58 13.04 10.49
C ALA A 132 -9.10 13.43 10.54
N ILE A 133 -8.78 14.71 10.78
CA ILE A 133 -7.39 15.19 10.89
C ILE A 133 -6.69 14.59 12.11
N ASP A 134 -7.37 14.53 13.25
CA ASP A 134 -6.84 13.91 14.46
C ASP A 134 -6.64 12.40 14.28
N PHE A 135 -7.53 11.72 13.54
CA PHE A 135 -7.35 10.33 13.11
C PHE A 135 -6.11 10.16 12.23
N ILE A 136 -5.89 11.03 11.24
CA ILE A 136 -4.69 11.01 10.39
C ILE A 136 -3.43 11.11 11.25
N LYS A 137 -3.37 12.08 12.18
CA LYS A 137 -2.22 12.23 13.09
C LYS A 137 -1.93 10.96 13.87
N ALA A 138 -2.97 10.34 14.44
CA ALA A 138 -2.82 9.12 15.22
C ALA A 138 -2.34 7.96 14.34
N ALA A 139 -2.82 7.89 13.08
CA ALA A 139 -2.56 6.78 12.17
C ALA A 139 -1.20 6.82 11.45
N ILE A 140 -0.58 7.99 11.31
CA ILE A 140 0.71 8.15 10.60
C ILE A 140 1.95 8.14 11.52
N VAL A 141 1.75 8.18 12.84
CA VAL A 141 2.81 7.99 13.83
C VAL A 141 3.05 6.48 13.95
N ASP A 142 3.66 5.89 12.92
CA ASP A 142 3.99 4.47 12.86
C ASP A 142 4.94 4.08 14.00
N GLN A 143 4.39 3.37 14.99
CA GLN A 143 5.11 2.30 15.69
C GLN A 143 4.37 1.00 15.39
N PRO A 144 4.83 0.15 14.46
CA PRO A 144 4.14 -1.08 14.05
C PRO A 144 3.93 -2.08 15.22
N GLU A 145 4.64 -1.89 16.32
CA GLU A 145 4.54 -2.68 17.55
C GLU A 145 3.49 -2.19 18.55
N ARG A 146 2.90 -0.99 18.36
CA ARG A 146 1.94 -0.42 19.31
C ARG A 146 0.59 -0.15 18.65
N ALA A 147 -0.47 -0.61 19.29
CA ALA A 147 -1.82 -0.26 18.89
C ALA A 147 -2.04 1.25 19.06
N ILE A 148 -2.70 1.89 18.09
CA ILE A 148 -2.92 3.34 18.04
C ILE A 148 -4.02 3.72 19.05
N PHE A 149 -3.66 4.23 20.24
CA PHE A 149 -4.59 4.48 21.37
C PHE A 149 -4.40 5.82 22.11
N PRO A 150 -5.46 6.47 22.61
CA PRO A 150 -6.88 6.47 22.17
C PRO A 150 -7.35 7.86 21.69
N LEU A 151 -8.22 7.89 20.68
CA LEU A 151 -9.07 9.05 20.38
C LEU A 151 -10.43 8.85 21.06
N SER A 152 -10.99 9.88 21.68
CA SER A 152 -12.24 9.78 22.47
C SER A 152 -13.46 9.29 21.67
N TYR A 153 -13.41 9.43 20.34
CA TYR A 153 -14.45 9.04 19.40
C TYR A 153 -14.07 7.82 18.54
N PHE A 154 -12.89 7.24 18.77
CA PHE A 154 -12.43 6.01 18.11
C PHE A 154 -11.78 5.10 19.16
N PRO A 155 -12.62 4.39 19.95
CA PRO A 155 -12.18 3.67 21.15
C PRO A 155 -11.69 2.24 20.87
N GLU A 156 -11.45 1.88 19.61
CA GLU A 156 -10.96 0.54 19.23
C GLU A 156 -9.50 0.56 18.78
N PRO A 157 -8.63 -0.29 19.35
CA PRO A 157 -7.24 -0.41 18.92
C PRO A 157 -7.22 -0.94 17.51
N PHE A 158 -6.51 -0.23 16.64
CA PHE A 158 -6.23 -0.71 15.31
C PHE A 158 -4.75 -0.68 15.03
N LYS A 159 -4.34 -1.69 14.28
CA LYS A 159 -3.03 -1.83 13.66
C LYS A 159 -3.26 -2.03 12.17
N LYS A 160 -2.43 -1.40 11.35
CA LYS A 160 -2.50 -1.50 9.89
C LYS A 160 -1.64 -2.68 9.43
N MET A 161 -2.10 -3.36 8.39
CA MET A 161 -1.35 -4.32 7.58
C MET A 161 -1.24 -3.79 6.15
N ARG A 162 -0.33 -4.37 5.37
CA ARG A 162 -0.27 -4.23 3.92
C ARG A 162 -0.64 -5.55 3.25
N VAL A 163 -1.00 -5.49 1.98
CA VAL A 163 -1.33 -6.66 1.15
C VAL A 163 -0.25 -7.74 1.25
N ASP A 164 1.03 -7.37 1.26
CA ASP A 164 2.13 -8.35 1.38
C ASP A 164 2.16 -9.13 2.69
N ASP A 165 1.53 -8.63 3.75
CA ASP A 165 1.53 -9.30 5.05
C ASP A 165 0.53 -10.46 5.11
N PHE A 166 -0.48 -10.49 4.23
CA PHE A 166 -1.56 -11.49 4.27
C PHE A 166 -1.89 -12.13 2.91
N LEU A 167 -1.65 -11.41 1.81
CA LEU A 167 -1.68 -11.98 0.47
C LEU A 167 -0.27 -12.46 0.16
N LEU A 168 0.01 -13.69 0.58
CA LEU A 168 1.25 -14.35 0.24
C LEU A 168 1.48 -14.21 -1.27
N ARG A 169 2.72 -13.90 -1.67
CA ARG A 169 3.14 -14.16 -3.06
C ARG A 169 2.70 -15.58 -3.37
N PRO A 170 2.32 -15.90 -4.62
CA PRO A 170 2.53 -17.26 -5.05
C PRO A 170 4.01 -17.51 -4.76
N VAL A 171 4.30 -18.12 -3.60
CA VAL A 171 5.31 -19.15 -3.57
C VAL A 171 4.81 -20.00 -4.72
N ASP A 172 5.63 -20.11 -5.76
CA ASP A 172 5.37 -21.11 -6.76
C ASP A 172 5.44 -22.46 -6.03
N GLY A 173 4.44 -22.81 -5.22
CA GLY A 173 4.32 -24.13 -4.61
C GLY A 173 4.34 -25.13 -5.75
N HIS A 174 3.74 -24.76 -6.88
CA HIS A 174 3.87 -25.47 -8.13
C HIS A 174 5.29 -25.53 -8.70
N ALA A 175 6.08 -24.45 -8.75
CA ALA A 175 7.46 -24.54 -9.29
C ALA A 175 8.46 -25.15 -8.31
N ALA A 176 8.26 -24.98 -7.00
CA ALA A 176 9.01 -25.67 -5.95
C ALA A 176 8.69 -27.17 -5.98
N GLU A 177 7.42 -27.56 -6.10
CA GLU A 177 6.98 -28.95 -6.29
C GLU A 177 7.44 -29.51 -7.64
N LEU A 178 7.41 -28.73 -8.73
CA LEU A 178 7.97 -29.14 -10.02
C LEU A 178 9.49 -29.36 -9.93
N MET A 179 10.20 -28.45 -9.27
CA MET A 179 11.65 -28.54 -9.08
C MET A 179 11.99 -29.74 -8.21
N GLU A 180 11.24 -29.97 -7.12
CA GLU A 180 11.36 -31.16 -6.28
C GLU A 180 11.13 -32.44 -7.09
N ASN A 181 10.12 -32.47 -7.96
CA ASN A 181 9.88 -33.59 -8.87
C ASN A 181 11.04 -33.80 -9.86
N TYR A 182 11.64 -32.74 -10.41
CA TYR A 182 12.83 -32.88 -11.26
C TYR A 182 14.06 -33.36 -10.49
N GLU A 183 14.24 -32.93 -9.24
CA GLU A 183 15.32 -33.42 -8.37
C GLU A 183 15.12 -34.90 -8.00
N LEU A 184 13.87 -35.35 -7.80
CA LEU A 184 13.55 -36.75 -7.54
C LEU A 184 13.83 -37.67 -8.73
N MET A 185 13.80 -37.13 -9.95
CA MET A 185 14.09 -37.86 -11.20
C MET A 185 15.51 -37.56 -11.72
N ALA A 186 16.41 -37.02 -10.89
CA ALA A 186 17.71 -36.52 -11.34
C ALA A 186 18.63 -37.61 -11.95
N ASP A 187 18.38 -38.88 -11.64
CA ASP A 187 19.06 -40.05 -12.20
C ASP A 187 18.49 -40.51 -13.55
N GLU A 188 17.25 -40.13 -13.87
CA GLU A 188 16.58 -40.44 -15.14
C GLU A 188 16.65 -39.29 -16.17
N LEU A 189 16.99 -38.08 -15.74
CA LEU A 189 17.01 -36.88 -16.57
C LEU A 189 18.39 -36.56 -17.13
N GLU A 190 18.42 -36.03 -18.35
CA GLU A 190 19.66 -35.53 -18.96
C GLU A 190 20.27 -34.37 -18.13
N PRO A 191 21.59 -34.38 -17.85
CA PRO A 191 22.23 -33.38 -16.99
C PRO A 191 22.03 -31.94 -17.47
N GLU A 192 22.09 -31.70 -18.78
CA GLU A 192 21.89 -30.35 -19.35
C GLU A 192 20.45 -29.87 -19.18
N PHE A 193 19.47 -30.78 -19.28
CA PHE A 193 18.06 -30.46 -19.06
C PHE A 193 17.80 -30.08 -17.59
N LEU A 194 18.31 -30.88 -16.65
CA LEU A 194 18.14 -30.61 -15.22
C LEU A 194 18.83 -29.31 -14.80
N MET A 195 20.02 -29.04 -15.34
CA MET A 195 20.74 -27.78 -15.11
C MET A 195 19.94 -26.55 -15.58
N ALA A 196 19.28 -26.66 -16.74
CA ALA A 196 18.43 -25.58 -17.27
C ALA A 196 17.23 -25.31 -16.35
N ARG A 197 16.57 -26.36 -15.83
CA ARG A 197 15.44 -26.23 -14.90
C ARG A 197 15.84 -25.60 -13.56
N ARG A 198 17.01 -26.00 -13.02
CA ARG A 198 17.59 -25.37 -11.82
C ARG A 198 17.87 -23.89 -12.02
N MET A 199 18.41 -23.51 -13.17
CA MET A 199 18.72 -22.11 -13.49
C MET A 199 17.44 -21.27 -13.62
N GLU A 200 16.41 -21.82 -14.28
CA GLU A 200 15.10 -21.18 -14.41
C GLU A 200 14.43 -20.97 -13.04
N TYR A 201 14.43 -22.00 -12.18
CA TYR A 201 13.92 -21.91 -10.81
C TYR A 201 14.70 -20.90 -9.97
N ALA A 202 16.03 -20.90 -10.05
CA ALA A 202 16.88 -19.92 -9.36
C ALA A 202 16.61 -18.48 -9.82
N GLN A 203 16.40 -18.27 -11.12
CA GLN A 203 16.04 -16.98 -11.67
C GLN A 203 14.66 -16.51 -11.18
N HIS A 204 13.68 -17.42 -11.13
CA HIS A 204 12.38 -17.16 -10.53
C HIS A 204 12.48 -16.81 -9.05
N LEU A 205 13.30 -17.53 -8.28
CA LEU A 205 13.57 -17.21 -6.87
C LEU A 205 14.14 -15.80 -6.74
N VAL A 206 15.16 -15.45 -7.52
CA VAL A 206 15.78 -14.13 -7.49
C VAL A 206 14.79 -13.02 -7.86
N GLN A 207 13.96 -13.22 -8.89
CA GLN A 207 12.91 -12.28 -9.29
C GLN A 207 11.82 -12.12 -8.22
N SER A 208 11.52 -13.20 -7.49
CA SER A 208 10.57 -13.18 -6.38
C SER A 208 11.14 -12.52 -5.12
N ILE A 209 12.43 -12.20 -5.05
CA ILE A 209 13.02 -11.44 -3.94
C ILE A 209 12.71 -9.94 -4.13
N PRO A 210 12.02 -9.28 -3.17
CA PRO A 210 11.61 -7.88 -3.29
C PRO A 210 12.74 -6.90 -3.60
N MET A 211 13.96 -7.20 -3.14
CA MET A 211 15.15 -6.36 -3.36
C MET A 211 15.64 -6.37 -4.82
N TYR A 212 15.40 -7.45 -5.57
CA TYR A 212 15.88 -7.60 -6.96
C TYR A 212 14.75 -7.54 -7.98
N ALA A 213 13.49 -7.51 -7.54
CA ALA A 213 12.32 -7.49 -8.43
C ALA A 213 12.38 -6.35 -9.47
N HIS A 214 12.93 -5.20 -9.11
CA HIS A 214 13.05 -4.04 -10.01
C HIS A 214 14.15 -4.17 -11.08
N MET A 215 15.03 -5.18 -11.01
CA MET A 215 16.12 -5.38 -11.98
C MET A 215 15.69 -6.17 -13.22
N TYR A 216 14.49 -6.77 -13.18
CA TYR A 216 13.96 -7.66 -14.21
C TYR A 216 12.64 -7.15 -14.81
N ALA A 217 12.29 -5.89 -14.53
CA ALA A 217 11.14 -5.17 -15.10
C ALA A 217 11.51 -4.38 -16.36
#